data_AF-A0A1G2YP49-F1
#
_entry.id   AF-A0A1G2YP49-F1
#
_cell.length_a   1.000
_cell.length_b   1.000
_cell.length_c   1.000
_cell.angle_alpha   90.00
_cell.angle_beta   90.00
_cell.angle_gamma   90.00
#
_symmetry.space_group_name_H-M   'P 1'
#
loop_
_entity.id
_entity.type
_entity.pdbx_description
1 polymer ?
#
loop_
_entity_poly.entity_id
_entity_poly.type
_entity_poly.pdbx_seq_one_letter_code
_entity_poly.pdbx_strand_id
1 'polypeptide(L)'
;MLARTARIHAQKRDDRRKLYSLDAPEVECISKGKIHKRYEFGCKVSLPYDGHTLSATIERSQSNTNVQAAEVYVDRGYRGHDHTGKAKIYKQDGRLKALTRAIRNKLRRRSAIEPTIGHVKSDNGMARNFLKTAEGDRLNAILAAAGYNMRKLLAAFLHALWELAGFLQNQLREIGKNLCRPGINLATFMAN
;
A
#
# COMPACT_ATOMS: atom_id res chain seq x y z
N MET A 1 -0.72 34.73 16.13
CA MET A 1 0.71 34.52 16.46
C MET A 1 1.00 34.61 17.95
N LEU A 2 0.58 35.68 18.64
CA LEU A 2 0.87 35.90 20.07
C LEU A 2 0.49 34.72 21.01
N ALA A 3 -0.64 34.06 20.78
CA ALA A 3 -1.05 32.89 21.57
C ALA A 3 -0.08 31.69 21.42
N ARG A 4 0.54 31.52 20.26
CA ARG A 4 1.50 30.43 20.01
C ARG A 4 2.86 30.72 20.63
N THR A 5 3.35 31.96 20.56
CA THR A 5 4.58 32.37 21.23
C THR A 5 4.45 32.29 22.75
N ALA A 6 3.32 32.71 23.31
CA ALA A 6 3.05 32.55 24.75
C ALA A 6 3.05 31.07 25.16
N ARG A 7 2.46 30.18 24.34
CA ARG A 7 2.49 28.73 24.58
C ARG A 7 3.90 28.16 24.55
N ILE A 8 4.73 28.51 23.57
CA ILE A 8 6.12 28.03 23.51
C ILE A 8 6.91 28.49 24.73
N HIS A 9 6.73 29.75 25.13
CA HIS A 9 7.40 30.32 26.31
C HIS A 9 6.98 29.63 27.62
N ALA A 10 5.71 29.29 27.78
CA ALA A 10 5.19 28.65 28.98
C ALA A 10 5.47 27.14 29.08
N GLN A 11 5.82 26.49 27.98
CA GLN A 11 5.92 25.03 27.88
C GLN A 11 7.19 24.47 28.52
N LYS A 12 7.05 23.42 29.33
CA LYS A 12 8.13 22.77 30.08
C LYS A 12 8.67 21.51 29.39
N ARG A 13 9.74 20.92 29.95
CA ARG A 13 10.46 19.78 29.35
C ARG A 13 9.65 18.46 29.37
N ASP A 14 8.74 18.32 30.31
CA ASP A 14 7.91 17.15 30.58
C ASP A 14 6.47 17.28 30.05
N ASP A 15 6.10 18.45 29.54
CA ASP A 15 4.78 18.69 28.98
C ASP A 15 4.45 17.76 27.80
N ARG A 16 3.20 17.30 27.76
CA ARG A 16 2.64 16.52 26.65
C ARG A 16 2.11 17.45 25.55
N ARG A 17 2.10 16.97 24.29
CA ARG A 17 1.62 17.70 23.10
C ARG A 17 2.30 19.07 22.93
N LYS A 18 3.61 19.00 22.76
CA LYS A 18 4.45 20.18 22.62
C LYS A 18 4.27 20.85 21.27
N LEU A 19 4.29 22.18 21.27
CA LEU A 19 4.36 22.98 20.06
C LEU A 19 5.83 23.06 19.59
N TYR A 20 6.14 22.47 18.44
CA TYR A 20 7.51 22.42 17.89
C TYR A 20 7.77 23.46 16.79
N SER A 21 6.73 23.98 16.14
CA SER A 21 6.84 25.02 15.11
C SER A 21 5.75 26.07 15.30
N LEU A 22 6.11 27.35 15.13
CA LEU A 22 5.16 28.47 15.21
C LEU A 22 4.23 28.50 13.99
N ASP A 23 4.79 28.23 12.81
CA ASP A 23 4.09 28.33 11.53
C ASP A 23 3.32 27.05 11.18
N ALA A 24 3.78 25.89 11.68
CA ALA A 24 3.16 24.58 11.46
C ALA A 24 2.91 23.86 12.80
N PRO A 25 1.88 24.27 13.57
CA PRO A 25 1.61 23.76 14.91
C PRO A 25 1.24 22.27 14.96
N GLU A 26 0.86 21.69 13.82
CA GLU A 26 0.56 20.28 13.62
C GLU A 26 1.81 19.37 13.62
N VAL A 27 3.01 19.93 13.50
CA VAL A 27 4.26 19.15 13.50
C VAL A 27 4.48 18.49 14.86
N GLU A 28 4.59 17.17 14.85
CA GLU A 28 4.88 16.38 16.04
C GLU A 28 6.32 15.88 16.04
N CYS A 29 6.90 15.70 17.23
CA CYS A 29 8.15 14.97 17.40
C CYS A 29 7.85 13.48 17.58
N ILE A 30 8.35 12.68 16.66
CA ILE A 30 8.09 11.25 16.58
C ILE A 30 9.39 10.52 16.89
N SER A 31 9.37 9.70 17.94
CA SER A 31 10.48 8.81 18.24
C SER A 31 10.60 7.73 17.16
N LYS A 32 11.75 7.71 16.51
CA LYS A 32 12.19 6.61 15.66
C LYS A 32 12.95 5.63 16.55
N GLY A 33 12.56 4.36 16.52
CA GLY A 33 13.32 3.25 17.14
C GLY A 33 14.67 2.97 16.46
N LYS A 34 15.32 3.97 15.85
CA LYS A 34 16.60 3.87 15.15
C LYS A 34 17.69 4.54 15.97
N ILE A 35 18.80 3.84 16.16
CA ILE A 35 19.93 4.29 17.00
C ILE A 35 20.54 5.61 16.47
N HIS A 36 20.76 5.70 15.16
CA HIS A 36 21.45 6.83 14.51
C HIS A 36 20.55 8.05 14.22
N LYS A 37 19.22 7.92 14.39
CA LYS A 37 18.27 9.04 14.25
C LYS A 37 17.04 8.75 15.08
N ARG A 38 17.12 9.12 16.37
CA ARG A 38 16.11 8.77 17.40
C ARG A 38 14.80 9.54 17.27
N TYR A 39 14.79 10.68 16.59
CA TYR A 39 13.60 11.51 16.42
C TYR A 39 13.48 11.99 14.98
N GLU A 40 12.24 12.12 14.53
CA GLU A 40 11.87 12.90 13.35
C GLU A 40 10.80 13.92 13.74
N PHE A 41 10.80 15.08 13.09
CA PHE A 41 9.75 16.08 13.22
C PHE A 41 8.90 16.03 11.96
N GLY A 42 7.58 15.89 12.13
CA GLY A 42 6.65 15.91 11.01
C GLY A 42 5.24 15.55 11.42
N CYS A 43 4.33 15.66 10.48
CA CYS A 43 2.97 15.18 10.60
C CYS A 43 2.92 13.73 10.13
N LYS A 44 2.62 12.80 11.04
CA LYS A 44 2.51 11.39 10.68
C LYS A 44 1.13 11.10 10.12
N VAL A 45 1.04 10.74 8.84
CA VAL A 45 -0.09 9.96 8.35
C VAL A 45 0.11 8.54 8.85
N SER A 46 -0.36 8.28 10.06
CA SER A 46 -0.41 6.92 10.56
C SER A 46 -1.64 6.23 9.98
N LEU A 47 -1.41 5.13 9.27
CA LEU A 47 -2.39 4.05 9.29
C LEU A 47 -2.41 3.56 10.75
N PRO A 48 -3.57 3.55 11.41
CA PRO A 48 -3.62 3.34 12.85
C PRO A 48 -3.05 1.96 13.20
N TYR A 49 -2.12 1.96 14.16
CA TYR A 49 -1.40 0.76 14.60
C TYR A 49 -2.40 -0.24 15.21
N ASP A 50 -2.34 -1.49 14.74
CA ASP A 50 -3.35 -2.56 14.91
C ASP A 50 -3.68 -3.00 16.35
N GLY A 51 -3.12 -2.40 17.39
CA GLY A 51 -3.46 -2.70 18.78
C GLY A 51 -4.89 -2.30 19.13
N HIS A 52 -5.19 -1.00 19.05
CA HIS A 52 -6.46 -0.43 19.53
C HIS A 52 -7.50 -0.17 18.44
N THR A 53 -7.13 -0.34 17.17
CA THR A 53 -7.94 0.11 16.02
C THR A 53 -8.37 -1.02 15.11
N LEU A 54 -8.08 -2.28 15.45
CA LEU A 54 -8.39 -3.43 14.61
C LEU A 54 -9.89 -3.48 14.25
N SER A 55 -10.78 -3.24 15.23
CA SER A 55 -12.23 -3.21 15.00
C SER A 55 -12.64 -2.12 14.02
N ALA A 56 -12.12 -0.89 14.17
CA ALA A 56 -12.40 0.22 13.28
C ALA A 56 -11.85 -0.02 11.85
N THR A 57 -10.66 -0.63 11.74
CA THR A 57 -10.07 -1.00 10.45
C THR A 57 -10.90 -2.08 9.73
N ILE A 58 -11.38 -3.08 10.47
CA ILE A 58 -12.26 -4.12 9.93
C ILE A 58 -13.58 -3.51 9.44
N GLU A 59 -14.24 -2.71 10.27
CA GLU A 59 -15.49 -2.04 9.92
C GLU A 59 -15.33 -1.20 8.65
N ARG A 60 -14.28 -0.37 8.59
CA ARG A 60 -13.96 0.44 7.41
C ARG A 60 -13.66 -0.41 6.17
N SER A 61 -12.98 -1.54 6.33
CA SER A 61 -12.71 -2.45 5.22
C SER A 61 -14.01 -3.10 4.72
N GLN A 62 -14.90 -3.50 5.63
CA GLN A 62 -16.19 -4.10 5.31
C GLN A 62 -17.11 -3.09 4.63
N SER A 63 -17.15 -1.83 5.09
CA SER A 63 -17.93 -0.78 4.44
C SER A 63 -17.42 -0.47 3.02
N ASN A 64 -16.11 -0.49 2.81
CA ASN A 64 -15.52 -0.19 1.51
C ASN A 64 -15.70 -1.32 0.49
N THR A 65 -15.75 -2.57 0.95
CA THR A 65 -15.79 -3.76 0.08
C THR A 65 -17.15 -4.41 0.03
N ASN A 66 -18.06 -4.07 0.95
CA ASN A 66 -19.32 -4.78 1.23
C ASN A 66 -19.14 -6.28 1.54
N VAL A 67 -17.93 -6.69 1.93
CA VAL A 67 -17.59 -8.10 2.24
C VAL A 67 -17.28 -8.22 3.72
N GLN A 68 -17.96 -9.14 4.42
CA GLN A 68 -17.65 -9.43 5.82
C GLN A 68 -16.32 -10.19 5.95
N ALA A 69 -15.49 -9.73 6.90
CA ALA A 69 -14.17 -10.31 7.14
C ALA A 69 -14.30 -11.59 7.98
N ALA A 70 -14.06 -12.76 7.38
CA ALA A 70 -14.06 -14.04 8.09
C ALA A 70 -12.74 -14.33 8.82
N GLU A 71 -11.62 -13.90 8.24
CA GLU A 71 -10.26 -14.16 8.75
C GLU A 71 -9.46 -12.86 8.74
N VAL A 72 -8.77 -12.58 9.84
CA VAL A 72 -7.92 -11.40 10.01
C VAL A 72 -6.53 -11.86 10.41
N TYR A 73 -5.52 -11.39 9.68
CA TYR A 73 -4.13 -11.70 9.95
C TYR A 73 -3.49 -10.49 10.60
N VAL A 74 -2.74 -10.69 11.68
CA VAL A 74 -2.11 -9.59 12.44
C VAL A 74 -0.65 -9.87 12.71
N ASP A 75 0.11 -8.79 12.89
CA ASP A 75 1.55 -8.87 13.11
C ASP A 75 1.88 -9.46 14.49
N ARG A 76 3.10 -9.94 14.65
CA ARG A 76 3.58 -10.54 15.91
C ARG A 76 3.48 -9.59 17.11
N GLY A 77 3.59 -8.28 16.87
CA GLY A 77 3.49 -7.24 17.90
C GLY A 77 2.07 -7.01 18.43
N TYR A 78 1.04 -7.61 17.83
CA TYR A 78 -0.34 -7.43 18.25
C TYR A 78 -0.61 -8.12 19.59
N ARG A 79 -0.72 -7.32 20.66
CA ARG A 79 -0.90 -7.81 22.03
C ARG A 79 -2.33 -8.25 22.37
N GLY A 80 -3.28 -8.06 21.44
CA GLY A 80 -4.69 -8.37 21.69
C GLY A 80 -5.37 -7.23 22.44
N HIS A 81 -6.27 -6.54 21.76
CA HIS A 81 -7.34 -5.79 22.42
C HIS A 81 -8.65 -6.41 21.98
N ASP A 82 -9.65 -6.37 22.87
CA ASP A 82 -10.94 -7.05 22.79
C ASP A 82 -11.68 -6.77 21.49
N HIS A 83 -11.34 -7.51 20.44
CA HIS A 83 -12.15 -7.59 19.24
C HIS A 83 -13.30 -8.55 19.53
N THR A 84 -14.49 -8.00 19.71
CA THR A 84 -15.75 -8.71 19.92
C THR A 84 -16.41 -9.18 18.62
N GLY A 85 -15.72 -9.07 17.49
CA GLY A 85 -16.26 -9.48 16.19
C GLY A 85 -16.13 -10.98 15.91
N LYS A 86 -16.95 -11.48 14.98
CA LYS A 86 -16.99 -12.90 14.55
C LYS A 86 -15.74 -13.37 13.77
N ALA A 87 -14.82 -12.47 13.45
CA ALA A 87 -13.68 -12.76 12.59
C ALA A 87 -12.58 -13.53 13.35
N LYS A 88 -12.05 -14.59 12.75
CA LYS A 88 -10.94 -15.36 13.34
C LYS A 88 -9.62 -14.61 13.17
N ILE A 89 -8.96 -14.30 14.29
CA ILE A 89 -7.68 -13.57 14.29
C ILE A 89 -6.50 -14.55 14.31
N TYR A 90 -5.62 -14.47 13.32
CA TYR A 90 -4.39 -15.25 13.22
C TYR A 90 -3.17 -14.36 13.45
N LYS A 91 -2.38 -14.68 14.48
CA LYS A 91 -1.13 -13.97 14.78
C LYS A 91 0.07 -14.71 14.19
N GLN A 92 1.11 -13.97 13.82
CA GLN A 92 2.41 -14.55 13.45
C GLN A 92 3.19 -14.96 14.71
N ASP A 93 2.82 -16.09 15.32
CA ASP A 93 3.43 -16.63 16.54
C ASP A 93 4.15 -17.97 16.30
N GLY A 94 4.74 -18.53 17.36
CA GLY A 94 5.45 -19.82 17.29
C GLY A 94 4.56 -21.02 16.93
N ARG A 95 3.23 -20.87 16.88
CA ARG A 95 2.27 -21.93 16.55
C ARG A 95 2.03 -22.08 15.05
N LEU A 96 2.78 -21.34 14.21
CA LEU A 96 2.79 -21.47 12.75
C LEU A 96 2.98 -22.90 12.21
N LYS A 97 3.65 -23.78 12.97
CA LYS A 97 3.81 -25.20 12.61
C LYS A 97 2.51 -26.00 12.70
N ALA A 98 1.61 -25.63 13.63
CA ALA A 98 0.30 -26.28 13.81
C ALA A 98 -0.77 -25.75 12.83
N LEU A 99 -0.51 -24.63 12.14
CA LEU A 99 -1.43 -24.05 11.17
C LEU A 99 -1.33 -24.72 9.79
N THR A 100 -2.47 -24.81 9.10
CA THR A 100 -2.58 -25.31 7.73
C THR A 100 -1.67 -24.55 6.77
N ARG A 101 -1.16 -25.23 5.73
CA ARG A 101 -0.28 -24.65 4.70
C ARG A 101 -0.85 -23.37 4.07
N ALA A 102 -2.17 -23.34 3.83
CA ALA A 102 -2.85 -22.18 3.25
C ALA A 102 -2.77 -20.94 4.16
N ILE A 103 -3.06 -21.10 5.45
CA ILE A 103 -3.01 -20.03 6.47
C ILE A 103 -1.57 -19.54 6.63
N ARG A 104 -0.60 -20.46 6.64
CA ARG A 104 0.82 -20.12 6.70
C ARG A 104 1.28 -19.30 5.50
N ASN A 105 0.81 -19.62 4.29
CA ASN A 105 1.13 -18.85 3.09
C ASN A 105 0.51 -17.45 3.13
N LYS A 106 -0.72 -17.29 3.63
CA LYS A 106 -1.36 -15.98 3.82
C LYS A 106 -0.58 -15.12 4.83
N LEU A 107 -0.15 -15.70 5.95
CA LEU A 107 0.73 -15.02 6.92
C LEU A 107 2.08 -14.64 6.32
N ARG A 108 2.69 -15.51 5.52
CA ARG A 108 3.95 -15.20 4.82
C ARG A 108 3.80 -14.07 3.81
N ARG A 109 2.70 -13.98 3.07
CA ARG A 109 2.46 -12.88 2.11
C ARG A 109 2.44 -11.50 2.77
N ARG A 110 2.11 -11.39 4.08
CA ARG A 110 2.20 -10.11 4.80
C ARG A 110 3.61 -9.55 4.89
N SER A 111 4.65 -10.38 4.84
CA SER A 111 6.03 -9.88 4.85
C SER A 111 6.37 -9.02 3.63
N ALA A 112 5.56 -9.08 2.57
CA ALA A 112 5.69 -8.22 1.39
C ALA A 112 5.10 -6.81 1.59
N ILE A 113 4.34 -6.56 2.67
CA ILE A 113 3.74 -5.25 2.96
C ILE A 113 4.81 -4.21 3.27
N GLU A 114 5.78 -4.53 4.13
CA GLU A 114 6.86 -3.62 4.48
C GLU A 114 7.72 -3.22 3.27
N PRO A 115 8.18 -4.15 2.40
CA PRO A 115 8.80 -3.80 1.13
C PRO A 115 7.92 -2.90 0.26
N THR A 116 6.62 -3.17 0.17
CA THR A 116 5.68 -2.35 -0.60
C THR A 116 5.63 -0.93 -0.06
N ILE A 117 5.50 -0.76 1.27
CA ILE A 117 5.55 0.56 1.92
C ILE A 117 6.90 1.25 1.66
N GLY A 118 8.00 0.49 1.67
CA GLY A 118 9.34 0.97 1.29
C GLY A 118 9.35 1.57 -0.12
N HIS A 119 8.87 0.82 -1.12
CA HIS A 119 8.76 1.28 -2.51
C HIS A 119 7.83 2.49 -2.68
N VAL A 120 6.72 2.54 -1.94
CA VAL A 120 5.84 3.72 -1.98
C VAL A 120 6.57 4.95 -1.41
N LYS A 121 7.38 4.78 -0.35
CA LYS A 121 8.19 5.86 0.22
C LYS A 121 9.28 6.35 -0.73
N SER A 122 10.05 5.45 -1.33
CA SER A 122 11.17 5.82 -2.19
C SER A 122 10.72 6.28 -3.58
N ASP A 123 9.78 5.56 -4.20
CA ASP A 123 9.54 5.63 -5.65
C ASP A 123 8.26 6.39 -6.01
N ASN A 124 7.47 6.82 -5.02
CA ASN A 124 6.17 7.47 -5.22
C ASN A 124 5.97 8.70 -4.34
N GLY A 125 7.05 9.32 -3.84
CA GLY A 125 6.97 10.62 -3.17
C GLY A 125 6.34 10.59 -1.76
N MET A 126 6.05 9.42 -1.19
CA MET A 126 5.49 9.34 0.16
C MET A 126 6.51 9.71 1.25
N ALA A 127 7.82 9.70 0.96
CA ALA A 127 8.86 10.09 1.92
C ALA A 127 8.95 11.61 2.17
N ARG A 128 8.46 12.46 1.26
CA ARG A 128 8.51 13.92 1.39
C ARG A 128 7.19 14.51 0.92
N ASN A 129 6.50 15.22 1.81
CA ASN A 129 5.30 15.96 1.44
C ASN A 129 5.63 17.43 1.20
N PHE A 130 5.18 17.96 0.06
CA PHE A 130 5.29 19.38 -0.29
C PHE A 130 4.00 20.17 -0.03
N LEU A 131 2.90 19.46 0.25
CA LEU A 131 1.62 20.06 0.63
C LEU A 131 1.68 20.49 2.10
N LYS A 132 1.13 21.67 2.39
CA LYS A 132 1.07 22.21 3.75
C LYS A 132 -0.02 21.51 4.55
N THR A 133 0.14 21.49 5.86
CA THR A 133 -0.84 20.99 6.86
C THR A 133 -1.06 19.47 6.87
N ALA A 134 -1.67 19.00 7.95
CA ALA A 134 -2.03 17.59 8.13
C ALA A 134 -2.98 17.05 7.03
N GLU A 135 -3.80 17.93 6.43
CA GLU A 135 -4.63 17.57 5.28
C GLU A 135 -3.78 17.31 4.03
N GLY A 136 -2.77 18.15 3.81
CA GLY A 136 -1.77 17.96 2.75
C GLY A 136 -1.04 16.62 2.90
N ASP A 137 -0.67 16.23 4.12
CA ASP A 137 -0.02 14.93 4.35
C ASP A 137 -0.93 13.76 3.97
N ARG A 138 -2.21 13.84 4.35
CA ARG A 138 -3.22 12.83 3.98
C ARG A 138 -3.39 12.73 2.47
N LEU A 139 -3.53 13.88 1.79
CA LEU A 139 -3.65 13.93 0.33
C LEU A 139 -2.42 13.33 -0.35
N ASN A 140 -1.22 13.69 0.10
CA ASN A 140 0.02 13.14 -0.45
C ASN A 140 0.10 11.61 -0.29
N ALA A 141 -0.30 11.09 0.88
CA ALA A 141 -0.32 9.65 1.11
C ALA A 141 -1.28 8.92 0.15
N ILE A 142 -2.48 9.47 -0.07
CA ILE A 142 -3.47 8.90 -1.00
C ILE A 142 -2.96 8.97 -2.43
N LEU A 143 -2.43 10.11 -2.86
CA LEU A 143 -1.92 10.31 -4.23
C LEU A 143 -0.70 9.44 -4.52
N ALA A 144 0.24 9.31 -3.56
CA ALA A 144 1.39 8.43 -3.68
C ALA A 144 0.97 6.95 -3.83
N ALA A 145 -0.02 6.52 -3.04
CA ALA A 145 -0.57 5.16 -3.15
C ALA A 145 -1.30 4.94 -4.48
N ALA A 146 -2.09 5.92 -4.94
CA ALA A 146 -2.75 5.87 -6.25
C ALA A 146 -1.73 5.79 -7.39
N GLY A 147 -0.68 6.62 -7.36
CA GLY A 147 0.42 6.58 -8.32
C GLY A 147 1.12 5.22 -8.39
N TYR A 148 1.39 4.62 -7.22
CA TYR A 148 1.97 3.28 -7.15
C TYR A 148 1.06 2.22 -7.79
N ASN A 149 -0.25 2.28 -7.55
CA ASN A 149 -1.21 1.36 -8.14
C ASN A 149 -1.36 1.56 -9.65
N MET A 150 -1.44 2.82 -10.12
CA MET A 150 -1.51 3.15 -11.54
C MET A 150 -0.28 2.64 -12.30
N ARG A 151 0.91 2.74 -11.72
CA ARG A 151 2.14 2.19 -12.33
C ARG A 151 2.07 0.67 -12.55
N LYS A 152 1.49 -0.07 -11.60
CA LYS A 152 1.27 -1.52 -11.75
C LYS A 152 0.26 -1.85 -12.84
N LEU A 153 -0.83 -1.10 -12.90
CA LEU A 153 -1.84 -1.24 -13.95
C LEU A 153 -1.23 -0.98 -15.32
N LEU A 154 -0.50 0.13 -15.49
CA LEU A 154 0.18 0.45 -16.74
C LEU A 154 1.16 -0.64 -17.15
N ALA A 155 1.96 -1.17 -16.23
CA ALA A 155 2.87 -2.27 -16.54
C ALA A 155 2.12 -3.53 -17.03
N ALA A 156 1.00 -3.89 -16.39
CA ALA A 156 0.17 -5.01 -16.80
C ALA A 156 -0.48 -4.78 -18.17
N PHE A 157 -1.01 -3.58 -18.43
CA PHE A 157 -1.57 -3.22 -19.73
C PHE A 157 -0.52 -3.27 -20.84
N LEU A 158 0.68 -2.72 -20.61
CA LEU A 158 1.77 -2.75 -21.58
C LEU A 158 2.22 -4.18 -21.90
N HIS A 159 2.29 -5.05 -20.88
CA HIS A 159 2.58 -6.47 -21.09
C HIS A 159 1.48 -7.15 -21.93
N ALA A 160 0.21 -6.87 -21.65
CA ALA A 160 -0.90 -7.43 -22.43
C ALA A 160 -0.87 -6.97 -23.90
N LEU A 161 -0.54 -5.70 -24.16
CA LEU A 161 -0.38 -5.17 -25.50
C LEU A 161 0.81 -5.80 -26.24
N TRP A 162 1.91 -6.06 -25.54
CA TRP A 162 3.07 -6.74 -26.11
C TRP A 162 2.75 -8.16 -26.56
N GLU A 163 2.06 -8.94 -25.71
CA GLU A 163 1.60 -10.29 -26.04
C GLU A 163 0.64 -10.29 -27.24
N LEU A 164 -0.30 -9.34 -27.27
CA LEU A 164 -1.22 -9.18 -28.40
C LEU A 164 -0.49 -8.86 -29.70
N ALA A 165 0.48 -7.95 -29.65
CA ALA A 165 1.30 -7.60 -30.83
C ALA A 165 2.08 -8.82 -31.34
N GLY A 166 2.69 -9.60 -30.44
CA GLY A 166 3.38 -10.84 -30.79
C GLY A 166 2.45 -11.89 -31.40
N PHE A 167 1.25 -12.05 -30.86
CA PHE A 167 0.23 -12.94 -31.41
C PHE A 167 -0.16 -12.52 -32.84
N LEU A 168 -0.45 -11.23 -33.06
CA LEU A 168 -0.82 -10.70 -34.38
C LEU A 168 0.31 -10.85 -35.41
N GLN A 169 1.56 -10.60 -35.01
CA GLN A 169 2.73 -10.81 -35.87
C GLN A 169 2.87 -12.28 -36.27
N ASN A 170 2.65 -13.22 -35.34
CA ASN A 170 2.67 -14.65 -35.63
C ASN A 170 1.57 -15.04 -36.61
N GLN A 171 0.35 -14.52 -36.46
CA GLN A 171 -0.76 -14.77 -37.40
C GLN A 171 -0.42 -14.26 -38.81
N LEU A 172 0.09 -13.04 -38.93
CA LEU A 172 0.50 -12.47 -40.22
C LEU A 172 1.62 -13.30 -40.88
N ARG A 173 2.56 -13.82 -40.09
CA ARG A 173 3.63 -14.68 -40.58
C ARG A 173 3.10 -16.02 -41.11
N GLU A 174 2.13 -16.63 -40.43
CA GLU A 174 1.50 -17.87 -40.89
C GLU A 174 0.67 -17.65 -42.16
N ILE A 175 -0.08 -16.55 -42.26
CA ILE A 175 -0.78 -16.16 -43.49
C ILE A 175 0.22 -15.97 -44.64
N GLY A 176 1.32 -15.25 -44.42
CA GLY A 176 2.38 -15.06 -45.41
C GLY A 176 3.02 -16.38 -45.86
N LYS A 177 3.31 -17.30 -44.93
CA LYS A 177 3.81 -18.64 -45.28
C LYS A 177 2.82 -19.42 -46.15
N ASN A 178 1.53 -19.36 -45.84
CA ASN A 178 0.49 -20.04 -46.60
C ASN A 178 0.31 -19.45 -48.00
N LEU A 179 0.44 -18.13 -48.16
CA LEU A 179 0.42 -17.46 -49.47
C LEU A 179 1.65 -17.78 -50.34
N CYS A 180 2.82 -18.00 -49.74
CA CYS A 180 4.07 -18.32 -50.45
C CYS A 180 4.29 -19.82 -50.72
N ARG A 181 3.34 -20.71 -50.38
CA ARG A 181 3.46 -22.14 -50.69
C ARG A 181 3.24 -22.38 -52.21
N PRO A 182 4.21 -22.97 -52.93
CA PRO A 182 4.04 -23.30 -54.34
C PRO A 182 2.94 -24.35 -54.49
N GLY A 183 1.81 -23.96 -55.07
CA GLY A 183 0.66 -24.84 -55.35
C GLY A 183 -0.72 -24.31 -54.91
N ILE A 184 -0.79 -23.21 -54.14
CA ILE A 184 -2.08 -22.60 -53.77
C ILE A 184 -2.39 -21.47 -54.75
N ASN A 185 -3.35 -21.69 -55.64
CA ASN A 185 -3.78 -20.69 -56.61
C ASN A 185 -4.69 -19.68 -55.91
N LEU A 186 -4.37 -18.38 -55.97
CA LEU A 186 -5.12 -17.30 -55.31
C LEU A 186 -6.61 -17.30 -55.73
N ALA A 187 -6.90 -17.80 -56.93
CA ALA A 187 -8.23 -17.96 -57.49
C ALA A 187 -9.14 -18.95 -56.73
N THR A 188 -8.57 -19.94 -56.02
CA THR A 188 -9.35 -20.95 -55.28
C THR A 188 -9.82 -20.46 -53.91
N PHE A 189 -9.15 -19.46 -53.34
CA PHE A 189 -9.47 -18.94 -52.00
C PHE A 189 -10.55 -17.84 -52.01
N MET A 190 -10.75 -17.16 -53.14
CA MET A 190 -11.77 -16.09 -53.30
C MET A 190 -13.11 -16.57 -53.89
N ALA A 191 -13.26 -17.89 -54.10
CA ALA A 191 -14.44 -18.48 -54.72
C ALA A 191 -15.47 -19.06 -53.72
N ASN A 192 -15.29 -18.85 -52.41
CA ASN A 192 -16.25 -19.22 -51.36
C ASN A 192 -16.63 -18.01 -50.50
#